data_AF-A0A368FTA5-F1
#
_entry.id   AF-A0A368FTA5-F1
#
_cell.length_a   1.000
_cell.length_b   1.000
_cell.length_c   1.000
_cell.angle_alpha   90.00
_cell.angle_beta   90.00
_cell.angle_gamma   90.00
#
_symmetry.space_group_name_H-M   'P 1'
#
loop_
_entity.id
_entity.type
_entity.pdbx_description
1 polymer ?
#
loop_
_entity_poly.entity_id
_entity_poly.type
_entity_poly.pdbx_seq_one_letter_code
_entity_poly.pdbx_strand_id
1 'polypeptide(L)'
;MTYRDFRERYPEIRWSLFFNEELRANLGVLEDDMLINVVDVGYYDGLSALVKSKPLSSINNYMMWRLVSTFDMYLPQLYRAPAQKFQASMYGSTAEVPQWENCVREVAENLAMPLSTAYASSYFSVDDREKAEEMITDLKRSMERLLGEADWMDDNTRSAALKKLERMGHKIGFPDTLLNESAVMAPYEGVQMSDNRYFDNALQLKRAAVRDVLSRLRKPPSKDEWASPVIAVDAFHYFTGNEIIFPAAILQFPMFVPEAPFYVNYAAIGLGIGHEITHGYDDLGAQYDDLGNLRRWWDLATLETFQKKRQCFINQYSRQVEPVTQRNVDGRLTIGENIADNGGLRVAYEAYRMRSLRESDSAALPGLSAFSPQQLFFVAYANVKCSVKLHVCHKVNFCFRHGVKRVNVPLQNFPAFSEAFQCPVGSPMNPYEKCRIW
;
A
#
# COMPACT_ATOMS: atom_id res chain seq x y z
N MET A 1 -9.50 -14.21 20.69
CA MET A 1 -10.36 -14.98 21.63
C MET A 1 -10.61 -16.35 21.02
N THR A 2 -11.09 -17.33 21.79
CA THR A 2 -11.45 -18.63 21.18
C THR A 2 -12.74 -18.48 20.37
N TYR A 3 -12.97 -19.38 19.42
CA TYR A 3 -14.20 -19.41 18.64
C TYR A 3 -15.42 -19.64 19.54
N ARG A 4 -15.29 -20.47 20.58
CA ARG A 4 -16.33 -20.62 21.62
C ARG A 4 -16.68 -19.28 22.26
N ASP A 5 -15.69 -18.55 22.79
CA ASP A 5 -15.92 -17.27 23.48
C ASP A 5 -16.64 -16.28 22.57
N PHE A 6 -16.26 -16.24 21.28
CA PHE A 6 -16.88 -15.36 20.31
C PHE A 6 -18.36 -15.70 20.07
N ARG A 7 -18.69 -16.99 19.91
CA ARG A 7 -20.08 -17.43 19.72
C ARG A 7 -20.93 -17.16 20.94
N GLU A 8 -20.41 -17.39 22.14
CA GLU A 8 -21.10 -17.15 23.39
C GLU A 8 -21.34 -15.65 23.64
N ARG A 9 -20.38 -14.80 23.24
CA ARG A 9 -20.51 -13.35 23.35
C ARG A 9 -21.51 -12.75 22.35
N TYR A 10 -21.63 -13.30 21.15
CA TYR A 10 -22.49 -12.78 20.08
C TYR A 10 -23.52 -13.81 19.58
N PRO A 11 -24.43 -14.30 20.43
CA PRO A 11 -25.31 -15.42 20.11
C PRO A 11 -26.46 -15.09 19.14
N GLU A 12 -26.64 -13.82 18.80
CA GLU A 12 -27.73 -13.35 17.92
C GLU A 12 -27.57 -13.85 16.49
N ILE A 13 -26.34 -14.15 16.09
CA ILE A 13 -26.00 -14.76 14.82
C ILE A 13 -25.61 -16.21 15.09
N ARG A 14 -26.22 -17.13 14.34
CA ARG A 14 -25.88 -18.55 14.40
C ARG A 14 -24.55 -18.81 13.68
N TRP A 15 -23.44 -18.42 14.30
CA TRP A 15 -22.10 -18.52 13.70
C TRP A 15 -21.71 -19.95 13.31
N SER A 16 -22.16 -20.96 14.06
CA SER A 16 -21.93 -22.37 13.68
C SER A 16 -22.64 -22.75 12.40
N LEU A 17 -23.86 -22.26 12.18
CA LEU A 17 -24.55 -22.45 10.89
C LEU A 17 -23.76 -21.77 9.78
N PHE A 18 -23.32 -20.53 10.00
CA PHE A 18 -22.58 -19.78 8.99
C PHE A 18 -21.21 -20.41 8.64
N PHE A 19 -20.35 -20.68 9.61
CA PHE A 19 -18.99 -21.16 9.35
C PHE A 19 -18.91 -22.68 9.20
N ASN A 20 -19.59 -23.45 10.06
CA ASN A 20 -19.43 -24.90 10.16
C ASN A 20 -20.48 -25.70 9.37
N GLU A 21 -21.51 -25.04 8.80
CA GLU A 21 -22.47 -25.69 7.90
C GLU A 21 -22.34 -25.09 6.48
N GLU A 22 -22.66 -23.79 6.30
CA GLU A 22 -22.71 -23.15 4.98
C GLU A 22 -21.33 -23.05 4.30
N LEU A 23 -20.28 -22.70 5.06
CA LEU A 23 -18.92 -22.56 4.52
C LEU A 23 -18.04 -23.80 4.70
N ARG A 24 -18.59 -24.88 5.27
CA ARG A 24 -17.83 -26.07 5.69
C ARG A 24 -17.01 -26.69 4.56
N ALA A 25 -17.58 -26.75 3.36
CA ALA A 25 -16.95 -27.39 2.21
C ALA A 25 -15.60 -26.75 1.85
N ASN A 26 -15.43 -25.45 2.10
CA ASN A 26 -14.22 -24.71 1.78
C ASN A 26 -13.33 -24.43 3.00
N LEU A 27 -13.93 -24.21 4.17
CA LEU A 27 -13.23 -23.79 5.40
C LEU A 27 -12.84 -24.97 6.30
N GLY A 28 -13.56 -26.09 6.20
CA GLY A 28 -13.58 -27.14 7.23
C GLY A 28 -14.34 -26.69 8.48
N VAL A 29 -14.24 -27.48 9.55
CA VAL A 29 -14.92 -27.20 10.84
C VAL A 29 -14.06 -26.29 11.70
N LEU A 30 -14.60 -25.16 12.16
CA LEU A 30 -13.98 -24.35 13.20
C LEU A 30 -14.25 -25.01 14.57
N GLU A 31 -13.17 -25.47 15.19
CA GLU A 31 -13.14 -26.06 16.54
C GLU A 31 -13.35 -24.95 17.60
N ASP A 32 -13.86 -25.32 18.76
CA ASP A 32 -14.18 -24.36 19.83
C ASP A 32 -12.96 -23.61 20.38
N ASP A 33 -11.83 -24.32 20.50
CA ASP A 33 -10.57 -23.82 21.03
C ASP A 33 -9.76 -23.02 20.01
N MET A 34 -10.20 -23.02 18.74
CA MET A 34 -9.53 -22.28 17.67
C MET A 34 -9.51 -20.79 17.99
N LEU A 35 -8.32 -20.19 17.92
CA LEU A 35 -8.17 -18.75 18.09
C LEU A 35 -8.67 -18.03 16.84
N ILE A 36 -9.51 -17.04 17.07
CA ILE A 36 -9.92 -16.07 16.05
C ILE A 36 -9.42 -14.68 16.41
N ASN A 37 -8.92 -13.97 15.39
CA ASN A 37 -8.53 -12.58 15.51
C ASN A 37 -9.76 -11.68 15.31
N VAL A 38 -10.28 -11.10 16.39
CA VAL A 38 -11.39 -10.15 16.36
C VAL A 38 -10.80 -8.75 16.41
N VAL A 39 -10.67 -8.13 15.22
CA VAL A 39 -9.96 -6.86 15.05
C VAL A 39 -10.62 -5.71 15.83
N ASP A 40 -11.95 -5.64 15.82
CA ASP A 40 -12.71 -4.61 16.55
C ASP A 40 -13.85 -5.26 17.34
N VAL A 41 -13.62 -5.43 18.64
CA VAL A 41 -14.61 -6.00 19.56
C VAL A 41 -15.82 -5.07 19.70
N GLY A 42 -15.62 -3.75 19.69
CA GLY A 42 -16.70 -2.76 19.84
C GLY A 42 -17.64 -2.76 18.64
N TYR A 43 -17.13 -3.01 17.43
CA TYR A 43 -17.96 -3.23 16.24
C TYR A 43 -18.94 -4.39 16.44
N TYR A 44 -18.47 -5.55 16.92
CA TYR A 44 -19.32 -6.72 17.13
C TYR A 44 -20.30 -6.54 18.29
N ASP A 45 -19.90 -5.86 19.37
CA ASP A 45 -20.82 -5.45 20.44
C ASP A 45 -21.96 -4.57 19.86
N GLY A 46 -21.63 -3.60 19.02
CA GLY A 46 -22.60 -2.75 18.32
C GLY A 46 -23.47 -3.51 17.33
N LEU A 47 -22.90 -4.46 16.59
CA LEU A 47 -23.64 -5.33 15.66
C LEU A 47 -24.66 -6.20 16.39
N SER A 48 -24.26 -6.83 17.50
CA SER A 48 -25.17 -7.61 18.35
C SER A 48 -26.34 -6.75 18.85
N ALA A 49 -26.07 -5.54 19.33
CA ALA A 49 -27.10 -4.60 19.76
C ALA A 49 -28.03 -4.17 18.60
N LEU A 50 -27.48 -3.96 17.40
CA LEU A 50 -28.26 -3.61 16.20
C LEU A 50 -29.20 -4.76 15.80
N VAL A 51 -28.69 -6.00 15.76
CA VAL A 51 -29.49 -7.18 15.39
C VAL A 51 -30.64 -7.40 16.38
N LYS A 52 -30.42 -7.18 17.67
CA LYS A 52 -31.48 -7.25 18.70
C LYS A 52 -32.53 -6.16 18.56
N SER A 53 -32.11 -4.94 18.25
CA SER A 53 -32.97 -3.75 18.35
C SER A 53 -33.74 -3.42 17.07
N LYS A 54 -33.40 -4.04 15.93
CA LYS A 54 -34.03 -3.74 14.64
C LYS A 54 -34.95 -4.86 14.16
N PRO A 55 -36.07 -4.54 13.49
CA PRO A 55 -36.90 -5.55 12.85
C PRO A 55 -36.11 -6.36 11.82
N LEU A 56 -36.40 -7.66 11.74
CA LEU A 56 -35.78 -8.55 10.74
C LEU A 56 -35.95 -8.03 9.30
N SER A 57 -37.08 -7.38 9.00
CA SER A 57 -37.31 -6.76 7.69
C SER A 57 -36.30 -5.66 7.36
N SER A 58 -35.88 -4.85 8.33
CA SER A 58 -34.86 -3.81 8.14
C SER A 58 -33.48 -4.43 7.87
N ILE A 59 -33.13 -5.47 8.62
CA ILE A 59 -31.86 -6.21 8.43
C ILE A 59 -31.85 -6.88 7.05
N ASN A 60 -32.96 -7.54 6.67
CA ASN A 60 -33.12 -8.17 5.37
C ASN A 60 -33.02 -7.16 4.22
N ASN A 61 -33.71 -6.03 4.31
CA ASN A 61 -33.63 -4.98 3.29
C ASN A 61 -32.21 -4.44 3.13
N TYR A 62 -31.47 -4.28 4.24
CA TYR A 62 -30.05 -3.91 4.18
C TYR A 62 -29.21 -4.98 3.48
N MET A 63 -29.34 -6.26 3.85
CA MET A 63 -28.60 -7.34 3.20
C MET A 63 -28.91 -7.45 1.70
N MET A 64 -30.18 -7.33 1.32
CA MET A 64 -30.60 -7.31 -0.09
C MET A 64 -30.03 -6.11 -0.84
N TRP A 65 -30.00 -4.93 -0.20
CA TRP A 65 -29.36 -3.76 -0.80
C TRP A 65 -27.86 -3.97 -1.01
N ARG A 66 -27.15 -4.58 -0.04
CA ARG A 66 -25.73 -4.93 -0.21
C ARG A 66 -25.54 -5.86 -1.39
N LEU A 67 -26.37 -6.91 -1.52
CA LEU A 67 -26.34 -7.82 -2.66
C LEU A 67 -26.55 -7.08 -3.99
N VAL A 68 -27.59 -6.26 -4.10
CA VAL A 68 -27.87 -5.48 -5.33
C VAL A 68 -26.69 -4.56 -5.65
N SER A 69 -26.16 -3.83 -4.67
CA SER A 69 -25.03 -2.91 -4.86
C SER A 69 -23.71 -3.59 -5.25
N THR A 70 -23.58 -4.90 -4.98
CA THR A 70 -22.41 -5.70 -5.39
C THR A 70 -22.53 -6.20 -6.82
N PHE A 71 -23.75 -6.38 -7.32
CA PHE A 71 -24.00 -6.99 -8.62
C PHE A 71 -24.61 -6.04 -9.67
N ASP A 72 -24.91 -4.79 -9.31
CA ASP A 72 -25.57 -3.81 -10.17
C ASP A 72 -24.84 -3.62 -11.51
N MET A 73 -23.51 -3.62 -11.49
CA MET A 73 -22.68 -3.41 -12.67
C MET A 73 -22.81 -4.50 -13.75
N TYR A 74 -23.32 -5.68 -13.39
CA TYR A 74 -23.58 -6.80 -14.30
C TYR A 74 -25.00 -6.75 -14.90
N LEU A 75 -25.83 -5.78 -14.49
CA LEU A 75 -27.21 -5.65 -14.92
C LEU A 75 -27.34 -4.69 -16.13
N PRO A 76 -28.46 -4.75 -16.88
CA PRO A 76 -28.77 -3.79 -17.94
C PRO A 76 -28.67 -2.33 -17.48
N GLN A 77 -28.39 -1.42 -18.43
CA GLN A 77 -28.14 0.02 -18.16
C GLN A 77 -29.19 0.67 -17.26
N LEU A 78 -30.47 0.32 -17.42
CA LEU A 78 -31.56 0.86 -16.60
C LEU A 78 -31.32 0.69 -15.09
N TYR A 79 -30.69 -0.41 -14.68
CA TYR A 79 -30.39 -0.69 -13.26
C TYR A 79 -29.06 -0.08 -12.80
N ARG A 80 -28.12 0.18 -13.72
CA ARG A 80 -26.83 0.82 -13.42
C ARG A 80 -26.94 2.34 -13.29
N ALA A 81 -27.83 2.96 -14.06
CA ALA A 81 -27.95 4.42 -14.13
C ALA A 81 -28.15 5.11 -12.76
N PRO A 82 -28.97 4.60 -11.82
CA PRO A 82 -29.10 5.20 -10.50
C PRO A 82 -27.80 5.17 -9.69
N ALA A 83 -27.08 4.05 -9.71
CA ALA A 83 -25.81 3.90 -9.01
C ALA A 83 -24.73 4.80 -9.62
N GLN A 84 -24.65 4.88 -10.95
CA GLN A 84 -23.77 5.81 -11.66
C GLN A 84 -24.07 7.27 -11.29
N LYS A 85 -25.35 7.67 -11.24
CA LYS A 85 -25.76 9.02 -10.82
C LYS A 85 -25.38 9.32 -9.37
N PHE A 86 -25.53 8.35 -8.48
CA PHE A 86 -25.10 8.46 -7.09
C PHE A 86 -23.58 8.62 -6.99
N GLN A 87 -22.81 7.77 -7.68
CA GLN A 87 -21.35 7.86 -7.74
C GLN A 87 -20.86 9.19 -8.33
N ALA A 88 -21.49 9.67 -9.40
CA ALA A 88 -21.20 10.99 -9.98
C ALA A 88 -21.44 12.12 -8.98
N SER A 89 -22.51 12.03 -8.18
CA SER A 89 -22.80 13.01 -7.13
C SER A 89 -21.81 12.92 -5.96
N MET A 90 -21.40 11.71 -5.58
CA MET A 90 -20.53 11.43 -4.45
C MET A 90 -19.04 11.66 -4.72
N TYR A 91 -18.58 11.45 -5.95
CA TYR A 91 -17.18 11.54 -6.35
C TYR A 91 -16.90 12.65 -7.36
N GLY A 92 -17.94 13.31 -7.87
CA GLY A 92 -17.82 14.43 -8.80
C GLY A 92 -17.42 14.01 -10.22
N SER A 93 -17.56 12.74 -10.59
CA SER A 93 -17.28 12.28 -11.95
C SER A 93 -18.30 12.87 -12.92
N THR A 94 -17.84 13.63 -13.91
CA THR A 94 -18.70 14.33 -14.87
C THR A 94 -18.98 13.54 -16.14
N ALA A 95 -18.33 12.39 -16.34
CA ALA A 95 -18.47 11.53 -17.51
C ALA A 95 -18.70 10.07 -17.11
N GLU A 96 -19.49 9.35 -17.91
CA GLU A 96 -19.64 7.90 -17.80
C GLU A 96 -18.33 7.22 -18.20
N VAL A 97 -17.83 6.31 -17.35
CA VAL A 97 -16.63 5.52 -17.64
C VAL A 97 -16.93 4.65 -18.87
N PRO A 98 -16.11 4.71 -19.94
CA PRO A 98 -16.31 3.88 -21.12
C PRO A 98 -16.47 2.40 -20.77
N GLN A 99 -17.38 1.70 -21.45
CA GLN A 99 -17.69 0.31 -21.11
C GLN A 99 -16.45 -0.60 -21.18
N TRP A 100 -15.53 -0.36 -22.11
CA TRP A 100 -14.30 -1.14 -22.22
C TRP A 100 -13.41 -1.01 -20.98
N GLU A 101 -13.34 0.17 -20.34
CA GLU A 101 -12.56 0.36 -19.10
C GLU A 101 -13.17 -0.42 -17.94
N ASN A 102 -14.52 -0.45 -17.86
CA ASN A 102 -15.20 -1.30 -16.88
C ASN A 102 -14.89 -2.78 -17.11
N CYS A 103 -14.86 -3.24 -18.36
CA CYS A 103 -14.48 -4.61 -18.69
C CYS A 103 -13.02 -4.91 -18.31
N VAL A 104 -12.08 -3.99 -18.55
CA VAL A 104 -10.67 -4.15 -18.15
C VAL A 104 -10.55 -4.25 -16.63
N ARG A 105 -11.23 -3.37 -15.88
CA ARG A 105 -11.24 -3.43 -14.41
C ARG A 105 -11.78 -4.78 -13.90
N GLU A 106 -12.83 -5.29 -14.52
CA GLU A 106 -13.41 -6.58 -14.15
C GLU A 106 -12.47 -7.77 -14.38
N VAL A 107 -11.75 -7.77 -15.50
CA VAL A 107 -10.71 -8.77 -15.76
C VAL A 107 -9.56 -8.61 -14.78
N ALA A 108 -9.14 -7.38 -14.47
CA ALA A 108 -8.08 -7.12 -13.49
C ALA A 108 -8.45 -7.58 -12.07
N GLU A 109 -9.70 -7.40 -11.65
CA GLU A 109 -10.17 -7.80 -10.31
C GLU A 109 -10.43 -9.31 -10.20
N ASN A 110 -11.03 -9.93 -11.22
CA ASN A 110 -11.50 -11.31 -11.13
C ASN A 110 -10.61 -12.33 -11.86
N LEU A 111 -9.69 -11.89 -12.73
CA LEU A 111 -8.76 -12.71 -13.50
C LEU A 111 -7.34 -12.14 -13.39
N ALA A 112 -6.97 -11.69 -12.19
CA ALA A 112 -5.73 -10.95 -11.93
C ALA A 112 -4.47 -11.72 -12.37
N MET A 113 -4.38 -13.02 -12.08
CA MET A 113 -3.18 -13.81 -12.42
C MET A 113 -3.01 -14.04 -13.93
N PRO A 114 -4.02 -14.51 -14.69
CA PRO A 114 -3.90 -14.61 -16.15
C PRO A 114 -3.55 -13.27 -16.81
N LEU A 115 -4.19 -12.17 -16.38
CA LEU A 115 -3.89 -10.84 -16.91
C LEU A 115 -2.46 -10.42 -16.54
N SER A 116 -2.01 -10.73 -15.32
CA SER A 116 -0.64 -10.49 -14.87
C SER A 116 0.40 -11.24 -15.69
N THR A 117 0.14 -12.50 -16.04
CA THR A 117 1.03 -13.29 -16.91
C THR A 117 1.16 -12.65 -18.29
N ALA A 118 0.03 -12.24 -18.88
CA ALA A 118 0.02 -11.58 -20.18
C ALA A 118 0.75 -10.22 -20.15
N TYR A 119 0.53 -9.43 -19.09
CA TYR A 119 1.19 -8.13 -18.90
C TYR A 119 2.70 -8.28 -18.72
N ALA A 120 3.13 -9.13 -17.78
CA ALA A 120 4.54 -9.36 -17.48
C ALA A 120 5.33 -9.81 -18.72
N SER A 121 4.77 -10.74 -19.51
CA SER A 121 5.39 -11.24 -20.73
C SER A 121 5.57 -10.17 -21.82
N SER A 122 4.76 -9.10 -21.77
CA SER A 122 4.75 -8.07 -22.82
C SER A 122 5.53 -6.81 -22.43
N TYR A 123 5.62 -6.50 -21.14
CA TYR A 123 6.04 -5.17 -20.66
C TYR A 123 7.16 -5.19 -19.63
N PHE A 124 7.65 -6.36 -19.19
CA PHE A 124 8.68 -6.44 -18.16
C PHE A 124 9.78 -7.42 -18.56
N SER A 125 11.04 -6.98 -18.47
CA SER A 125 12.20 -7.80 -18.82
C SER A 125 12.97 -8.30 -17.59
N VAL A 126 13.79 -9.33 -17.78
CA VAL A 126 14.70 -9.81 -16.72
C VAL A 126 15.75 -8.75 -16.40
N ASP A 127 16.26 -8.03 -17.40
CA ASP A 127 17.22 -6.95 -17.22
C ASP A 127 16.67 -5.82 -16.33
N ASP A 128 15.38 -5.47 -16.48
CA ASP A 128 14.71 -4.50 -15.62
C ASP A 128 14.64 -4.97 -14.17
N ARG A 129 14.41 -6.27 -13.95
CA ARG A 129 14.42 -6.88 -12.61
C ARG A 129 15.80 -6.75 -11.97
N GLU A 130 16.86 -7.10 -12.69
CA GLU A 130 18.24 -7.05 -12.16
C GLU A 130 18.65 -5.62 -11.78
N LYS A 131 18.33 -4.63 -12.62
CA LYS A 131 18.57 -3.20 -12.32
C LYS A 131 17.81 -2.74 -11.07
N ALA A 132 16.55 -3.18 -10.90
CA ALA A 132 15.76 -2.87 -9.72
C ALA A 132 16.31 -3.55 -8.45
N GLU A 133 16.78 -4.80 -8.53
CA GLU A 133 17.43 -5.53 -7.43
C GLU A 133 18.72 -4.84 -6.96
N GLU A 134 19.53 -4.34 -7.90
CA GLU A 134 20.72 -3.55 -7.59
C GLU A 134 20.35 -2.28 -6.81
N MET A 135 19.31 -1.56 -7.26
CA MET A 135 18.80 -0.39 -6.55
C MET A 135 18.33 -0.76 -5.13
N ILE A 136 17.55 -1.83 -4.95
CA ILE A 136 17.12 -2.27 -3.61
C ILE A 136 18.33 -2.51 -2.70
N THR A 137 19.40 -3.11 -3.23
CA THR A 137 20.64 -3.33 -2.47
C THR A 137 21.27 -2.01 -2.01
N ASP A 138 21.35 -1.01 -2.91
CA ASP A 138 21.87 0.32 -2.59
C ASP A 138 20.99 1.06 -1.55
N LEU A 139 19.67 0.94 -1.68
CA LEU A 139 18.68 1.54 -0.77
C LEU A 139 18.72 0.88 0.62
N LYS A 140 18.88 -0.44 0.70
CA LYS A 140 19.08 -1.15 1.98
C LYS A 140 20.37 -0.72 2.66
N ARG A 141 21.50 -0.62 1.95
CA ARG A 141 22.76 -0.10 2.52
C ARG A 141 22.64 1.33 3.02
N SER A 142 21.88 2.17 2.32
CA SER A 142 21.57 3.52 2.76
C SER A 142 20.78 3.52 4.08
N MET A 143 19.75 2.68 4.19
CA MET A 143 18.99 2.55 5.44
C MET A 143 19.84 1.97 6.58
N GLU A 144 20.73 1.01 6.29
CA GLU A 144 21.68 0.45 7.25
C GLU A 144 22.53 1.55 7.89
N ARG A 145 23.07 2.44 7.05
CA ARG A 145 23.83 3.62 7.50
C ARG A 145 22.98 4.55 8.37
N LEU A 146 21.76 4.89 7.94
CA LEU A 146 20.87 5.78 8.70
C LEU A 146 20.49 5.19 10.06
N LEU A 147 20.23 3.88 10.14
CA LEU A 147 20.03 3.17 11.41
C LEU A 147 21.30 3.19 12.27
N GLY A 148 22.47 3.05 11.67
CA GLY A 148 23.77 3.16 12.32
C GLY A 148 24.02 4.52 12.97
N GLU A 149 23.61 5.60 12.30
CA GLU A 149 23.79 7.00 12.73
C GLU A 149 22.65 7.51 13.66
N ALA A 150 21.64 6.69 13.94
CA ALA A 150 20.51 7.06 14.80
C ALA A 150 20.92 7.14 16.29
N ASP A 151 21.33 8.34 16.71
CA ASP A 151 21.79 8.69 18.07
C ASP A 151 20.73 8.59 19.17
N TRP A 152 19.47 8.46 18.80
CA TRP A 152 18.32 8.43 19.71
C TRP A 152 17.87 7.01 20.09
N MET A 153 18.55 5.99 19.55
CA MET A 153 18.26 4.58 19.74
C MET A 153 19.43 3.90 20.46
N ASP A 154 19.12 3.07 21.46
CA ASP A 154 20.10 2.25 22.16
C ASP A 154 20.73 1.17 21.25
N ASP A 155 21.88 0.63 21.65
CA ASP A 155 22.64 -0.32 20.81
C ASP A 155 21.91 -1.65 20.57
N ASN A 156 21.09 -2.12 21.52
CA ASN A 156 20.33 -3.37 21.37
C ASN A 156 19.18 -3.18 20.38
N THR A 157 18.40 -2.10 20.51
CA THR A 157 17.33 -1.80 19.55
C THR A 157 17.92 -1.50 18.16
N ARG A 158 19.08 -0.83 18.08
CA ARG A 158 19.80 -0.59 16.81
C ARG A 158 20.19 -1.91 16.13
N SER A 159 20.77 -2.83 16.89
CA SER A 159 21.14 -4.16 16.38
C SER A 159 19.91 -4.97 15.94
N ALA A 160 18.80 -4.89 16.67
CA ALA A 160 17.54 -5.51 16.27
C ALA A 160 16.96 -4.88 14.99
N ALA A 161 17.05 -3.55 14.85
CA ALA A 161 16.62 -2.85 13.64
C ALA A 161 17.46 -3.23 12.42
N LEU A 162 18.79 -3.30 12.56
CA LEU A 162 19.69 -3.76 11.50
C LEU A 162 19.39 -5.21 11.08
N LYS A 163 19.15 -6.10 12.05
CA LYS A 163 18.74 -7.48 11.77
C LYS A 163 17.40 -7.56 11.04
N LYS A 164 16.45 -6.69 11.39
CA LYS A 164 15.17 -6.59 10.68
C LYS A 164 15.37 -6.15 9.22
N LEU A 165 16.25 -5.17 8.97
CA LEU A 165 16.59 -4.72 7.62
C LEU A 165 17.26 -5.83 6.80
N GLU A 166 18.22 -6.54 7.40
CA GLU A 166 18.90 -7.67 6.79
C GLU A 166 17.89 -8.72 6.33
N ARG A 167 16.96 -9.09 7.22
CA ARG A 167 15.90 -10.09 6.95
C ARG A 167 14.75 -9.60 6.09
N MET A 168 14.69 -8.31 5.78
CA MET A 168 13.62 -7.75 4.95
C MET A 168 13.68 -8.35 3.54
N GLY A 169 12.70 -9.15 3.15
CA GLY A 169 12.62 -9.70 1.81
C GLY A 169 12.18 -8.66 0.78
N HIS A 170 12.31 -8.98 -0.50
CA HIS A 170 11.77 -8.15 -1.58
C HIS A 170 11.18 -9.01 -2.69
N LYS A 171 10.18 -8.47 -3.37
CA LYS A 171 9.47 -9.06 -4.51
C LYS A 171 9.41 -8.03 -5.62
N ILE A 172 10.02 -8.30 -6.77
CA ILE A 172 10.15 -7.34 -7.88
C ILE A 172 9.59 -7.93 -9.17
N GLY A 173 8.79 -7.15 -9.88
CA GLY A 173 8.18 -7.56 -11.13
C GLY A 173 7.01 -8.49 -10.89
N PHE A 174 7.27 -9.80 -10.95
CA PHE A 174 6.25 -10.83 -10.88
C PHE A 174 6.73 -12.10 -10.17
N PRO A 175 5.83 -12.92 -9.58
CA PRO A 175 6.21 -14.21 -9.02
C PRO A 175 6.51 -15.22 -10.13
N ASP A 176 7.50 -16.09 -9.90
CA ASP A 176 7.84 -17.20 -10.80
C ASP A 176 6.65 -18.13 -11.10
N THR A 177 5.64 -18.18 -10.23
CA THR A 177 4.38 -18.92 -10.47
C THR A 177 3.65 -18.46 -11.73
N LEU A 178 3.82 -17.22 -12.18
CA LEU A 178 3.22 -16.74 -13.44
C LEU A 178 3.82 -17.37 -14.69
N LEU A 179 4.99 -18.02 -14.57
CA LEU A 179 5.62 -18.78 -15.65
C LEU A 179 5.03 -20.20 -15.79
N ASN A 180 4.16 -20.62 -14.86
CA ASN A 180 3.50 -21.92 -14.88
C ASN A 180 1.99 -21.76 -15.08
N GLU A 181 1.52 -22.07 -16.29
CA GLU A 181 0.11 -21.97 -16.66
C GLU A 181 -0.83 -22.76 -15.73
N SER A 182 -0.42 -23.97 -15.30
CA SER A 182 -1.24 -24.77 -14.40
C SER A 182 -1.39 -24.12 -13.02
N ALA A 183 -0.34 -23.47 -12.52
CA ALA A 183 -0.40 -22.71 -11.26
C ALA A 183 -1.29 -21.46 -11.40
N VAL A 184 -1.18 -20.76 -12.53
CA VAL A 184 -2.01 -19.58 -12.84
C VAL A 184 -3.49 -19.92 -12.93
N MET A 185 -3.83 -21.08 -13.51
CA MET A 185 -5.21 -21.48 -13.75
C MET A 185 -5.86 -22.21 -12.55
N ALA A 186 -5.08 -22.75 -11.61
CA ALA A 186 -5.59 -23.55 -10.51
C ALA A 186 -6.69 -22.86 -9.66
N PRO A 187 -6.59 -21.56 -9.31
CA PRO A 187 -7.65 -20.89 -8.54
C PRO A 187 -8.99 -20.80 -9.29
N TYR A 188 -8.97 -20.89 -10.62
CA TYR A 188 -10.16 -20.85 -11.49
C TYR A 188 -10.69 -22.25 -11.85
N GLU A 189 -10.24 -23.30 -11.16
CA GLU A 189 -10.72 -24.66 -11.41
C GLU A 189 -12.26 -24.75 -11.32
N GLY A 190 -12.87 -25.35 -12.34
CA GLY A 190 -14.32 -25.51 -12.45
C GLY A 190 -15.08 -24.26 -12.93
N VAL A 191 -14.40 -23.15 -13.22
CA VAL A 191 -15.03 -21.96 -13.83
C VAL A 191 -15.22 -22.20 -15.33
N GLN A 192 -16.46 -22.07 -15.82
CA GLN A 192 -16.78 -22.17 -17.24
C GLN A 192 -17.40 -20.86 -17.72
N MET A 193 -16.61 -20.08 -18.45
CA MET A 193 -17.08 -18.81 -18.99
C MET A 193 -17.79 -18.98 -20.33
N SER A 194 -18.78 -18.14 -20.60
CA SER A 194 -19.47 -18.07 -21.89
C SER A 194 -19.68 -16.63 -22.32
N ASP A 195 -19.46 -16.33 -23.61
CA ASP A 195 -19.44 -14.97 -24.16
C ASP A 195 -20.74 -14.17 -23.90
N ASN A 196 -21.88 -14.86 -23.89
CA ASN A 196 -23.21 -14.24 -23.74
C ASN A 196 -23.80 -14.37 -22.32
N ARG A 197 -22.99 -14.75 -21.32
CA ARG A 197 -23.44 -14.97 -19.93
C ARG A 197 -22.62 -14.19 -18.90
N TYR A 198 -22.50 -12.88 -19.11
CA TYR A 198 -21.64 -12.02 -18.30
C TYR A 198 -21.92 -12.10 -16.78
N PHE A 199 -23.19 -12.06 -16.36
CA PHE A 199 -23.57 -12.18 -14.95
C PHE A 199 -23.16 -13.54 -14.36
N ASP A 200 -23.40 -14.63 -15.09
CA ASP A 200 -23.04 -15.98 -14.63
C ASP A 200 -21.53 -16.18 -14.56
N ASN A 201 -20.77 -15.62 -15.51
CA ASN A 201 -19.31 -15.63 -15.48
C ASN A 201 -18.79 -14.94 -14.21
N ALA A 202 -19.31 -13.74 -13.90
CA ALA A 202 -18.94 -13.01 -12.70
C ALA A 202 -19.29 -13.79 -11.43
N LEU A 203 -20.47 -14.40 -11.36
CA LEU A 203 -20.88 -15.22 -10.22
C LEU A 203 -19.96 -16.44 -10.03
N GLN A 204 -19.55 -17.11 -11.11
CA GLN A 204 -18.61 -18.22 -11.05
C GLN A 204 -17.22 -17.78 -10.56
N LEU A 205 -16.70 -16.67 -11.09
CA LEU A 205 -15.41 -16.14 -10.66
C LEU A 205 -15.42 -15.72 -9.18
N LYS A 206 -16.47 -15.04 -8.71
CA LYS A 206 -16.61 -14.67 -7.30
C LYS A 206 -16.69 -15.91 -6.39
N ARG A 207 -17.38 -16.97 -6.81
CA ARG A 207 -17.41 -18.25 -6.07
C ARG A 207 -16.03 -18.90 -6.01
N ALA A 208 -15.29 -18.90 -7.11
CA ALA A 208 -13.93 -19.43 -7.16
C ALA A 208 -12.99 -18.65 -6.22
N ALA A 209 -13.07 -17.31 -6.20
CA ALA A 209 -12.29 -16.47 -5.31
C ALA A 209 -12.59 -16.75 -3.83
N VAL A 210 -13.86 -16.87 -3.44
CA VAL A 210 -14.25 -17.23 -2.07
C VAL A 210 -13.72 -18.61 -1.69
N ARG A 211 -13.86 -19.61 -2.56
CA ARG A 211 -13.33 -20.96 -2.35
C ARG A 211 -11.82 -20.91 -2.12
N ASP A 212 -11.08 -20.21 -2.98
CA ASP A 212 -9.62 -20.12 -2.90
C ASP A 212 -9.18 -19.52 -1.56
N VAL A 213 -9.71 -18.36 -1.18
CA VAL A 213 -9.37 -17.69 0.09
C VAL A 213 -9.69 -18.56 1.31
N LEU A 214 -10.89 -19.18 1.35
CA LEU A 214 -11.28 -20.02 2.48
C LEU A 214 -10.42 -21.30 2.60
N SER A 215 -9.95 -21.84 1.46
CA SER A 215 -9.10 -23.05 1.44
C SER A 215 -7.71 -22.85 2.07
N ARG A 216 -7.32 -21.59 2.32
CA ARG A 216 -5.99 -21.23 2.84
C ARG A 216 -5.88 -21.33 4.35
N LEU A 217 -6.99 -21.33 5.09
CA LEU A 217 -6.98 -21.26 6.57
C LEU A 217 -6.08 -22.32 7.23
N ARG A 218 -6.03 -23.54 6.67
CA ARG A 218 -5.28 -24.68 7.22
C ARG A 218 -3.92 -24.91 6.56
N LYS A 219 -3.53 -24.03 5.64
CA LYS A 219 -2.24 -24.09 4.96
C LYS A 219 -1.28 -23.12 5.64
N PRO A 220 0.02 -23.45 5.77
CA PRO A 220 0.99 -22.47 6.20
C PRO A 220 1.01 -21.29 5.21
N PRO A 221 1.28 -20.06 5.67
CA PRO A 221 1.51 -18.93 4.77
C PRO A 221 2.62 -19.26 3.78
N SER A 222 2.39 -18.97 2.50
CA SER A 222 3.41 -19.16 1.47
C SER A 222 4.32 -17.94 1.40
N LYS A 223 5.64 -18.18 1.34
CA LYS A 223 6.61 -17.10 1.07
C LYS A 223 6.53 -16.61 -0.38
N ASP A 224 6.03 -17.44 -1.29
CA ASP A 224 5.91 -17.12 -2.71
C ASP A 224 4.65 -16.32 -3.02
N GLU A 225 3.74 -16.14 -2.03
CA GLU A 225 2.51 -15.41 -2.22
C GLU A 225 2.74 -13.90 -2.26
N TRP A 226 2.17 -13.22 -3.26
CA TRP A 226 2.23 -11.77 -3.37
C TRP A 226 0.97 -11.16 -2.78
N ALA A 227 1.14 -10.17 -1.90
CA ALA A 227 0.03 -9.43 -1.31
C ALA A 227 -0.61 -8.41 -2.28
N SER A 228 -0.04 -8.25 -3.48
CA SER A 228 -0.54 -7.36 -4.54
C SER A 228 -0.48 -8.04 -5.92
N PRO A 229 -1.45 -7.75 -6.83
CA PRO A 229 -1.33 -8.10 -8.24
C PRO A 229 -0.09 -7.48 -8.90
N VAL A 230 0.44 -8.15 -9.93
CA VAL A 230 1.60 -7.68 -10.75
C VAL A 230 1.26 -6.45 -11.58
N ILE A 231 -0.01 -6.29 -11.94
CA ILE A 231 -0.55 -5.17 -12.72
C ILE A 231 -0.89 -3.93 -11.87
N ALA A 232 -0.62 -3.96 -10.57
CA ALA A 232 -0.81 -2.81 -9.71
C ALA A 232 0.27 -1.76 -9.99
N VAL A 233 -0.14 -0.52 -10.27
CA VAL A 233 0.77 0.64 -10.37
C VAL A 233 0.93 1.25 -8.97
N ASP A 234 1.53 0.47 -8.07
CA ASP A 234 1.73 0.83 -6.66
C ASP A 234 2.88 0.02 -6.05
N ALA A 235 3.26 0.30 -4.81
CA ALA A 235 4.25 -0.47 -4.05
C ALA A 235 3.78 -0.70 -2.62
N PHE A 236 4.31 -1.73 -1.95
CA PHE A 236 3.79 -2.15 -0.66
C PHE A 236 4.85 -2.72 0.28
N HIS A 237 4.72 -2.39 1.57
CA HIS A 237 5.35 -3.11 2.66
C HIS A 237 4.38 -4.13 3.26
N TYR A 238 4.73 -5.41 3.16
CA TYR A 238 3.97 -6.50 3.75
C TYR A 238 4.51 -6.84 5.15
N PHE A 239 3.90 -6.24 6.18
CA PHE A 239 4.38 -6.28 7.57
C PHE A 239 4.58 -7.69 8.14
N THR A 240 3.66 -8.61 7.88
CA THR A 240 3.72 -9.99 8.41
C THR A 240 4.72 -10.87 7.68
N GLY A 241 5.14 -10.49 6.47
CA GLY A 241 6.26 -11.12 5.77
C GLY A 241 7.60 -10.43 6.04
N ASN A 242 7.59 -9.18 6.53
CA ASN A 242 8.74 -8.27 6.51
C ASN A 242 9.31 -8.17 5.08
N GLU A 243 8.46 -7.84 4.11
CA GLU A 243 8.82 -7.83 2.69
C GLU A 243 8.35 -6.55 2.00
N ILE A 244 9.15 -6.05 1.04
CA ILE A 244 8.73 -4.96 0.15
C ILE A 244 8.37 -5.52 -1.24
N ILE A 245 7.29 -5.03 -1.84
CA ILE A 245 6.72 -5.57 -3.07
C ILE A 245 6.60 -4.46 -4.11
N PHE A 246 7.24 -4.67 -5.26
CA PHE A 246 7.26 -3.78 -6.42
C PHE A 246 6.76 -4.54 -7.66
N PRO A 247 5.44 -4.51 -7.93
CA PRO A 247 4.84 -5.10 -9.12
C PRO A 247 5.45 -4.60 -10.43
N ALA A 248 5.42 -5.40 -11.48
CA ALA A 248 5.96 -5.02 -12.79
C ALA A 248 5.35 -3.71 -13.31
N ALA A 249 4.07 -3.47 -13.05
CA ALA A 249 3.39 -2.27 -13.54
C ALA A 249 3.78 -0.95 -12.87
N ILE A 250 4.49 -0.94 -11.72
CA ILE A 250 5.11 0.31 -11.22
C ILE A 250 6.49 0.54 -11.84
N LEU A 251 7.14 -0.48 -12.38
CA LEU A 251 8.49 -0.43 -12.95
C LEU A 251 8.46 0.04 -14.42
N GLN A 252 7.83 1.20 -14.64
CA GLN A 252 7.70 1.84 -15.95
C GLN A 252 7.81 3.36 -15.81
N PHE A 253 7.91 4.06 -16.94
CA PHE A 253 7.92 5.53 -16.95
C PHE A 253 6.65 6.11 -16.26
N PRO A 254 6.76 7.16 -15.43
CA PRO A 254 7.98 7.91 -15.07
C PRO A 254 8.72 7.37 -13.84
N MET A 255 8.25 6.28 -13.24
CA MET A 255 8.82 5.74 -12.00
C MET A 255 10.17 5.07 -12.22
N PHE A 256 10.31 4.32 -13.31
CA PHE A 256 11.55 3.62 -13.65
C PHE A 256 11.84 3.75 -15.15
N VAL A 257 13.04 4.22 -15.47
CA VAL A 257 13.54 4.35 -16.83
C VAL A 257 14.95 3.75 -16.86
N PRO A 258 15.14 2.52 -17.36
CA PRO A 258 16.39 1.77 -17.22
C PRO A 258 17.66 2.49 -17.70
N GLU A 259 17.52 3.41 -18.66
CA GLU A 259 18.61 4.17 -19.27
C GLU A 259 18.69 5.63 -18.79
N ALA A 260 17.85 6.04 -17.84
CA ALA A 260 17.92 7.37 -17.27
C ALA A 260 19.09 7.51 -16.29
N PRO A 261 19.62 8.73 -16.11
CA PRO A 261 20.64 9.00 -15.09
C PRO A 261 20.19 8.56 -13.69
N PHE A 262 21.14 8.19 -12.82
CA PHE A 262 20.83 7.60 -11.51
C PHE A 262 19.97 8.55 -10.67
N TYR A 263 20.21 9.86 -10.68
CA TYR A 263 19.39 10.80 -9.92
C TYR A 263 17.90 10.76 -10.29
N VAL A 264 17.53 10.36 -11.50
CA VAL A 264 16.12 10.21 -11.92
C VAL A 264 15.52 8.97 -11.29
N ASN A 265 16.12 7.80 -11.53
CA ASN A 265 15.58 6.53 -11.01
C ASN A 265 15.60 6.50 -9.49
N TYR A 266 16.65 6.99 -8.84
CA TYR A 266 16.72 7.05 -7.38
C TYR A 266 15.71 8.03 -6.79
N ALA A 267 15.40 9.14 -7.45
CA ALA A 267 14.38 10.07 -7.01
C ALA A 267 12.93 9.60 -7.29
N ALA A 268 12.77 8.62 -8.20
CA ALA A 268 11.50 8.07 -8.63
C ALA A 268 11.26 6.70 -7.98
N ILE A 269 11.60 5.58 -8.63
CA ILE A 269 11.43 4.25 -8.03
C ILE A 269 12.25 4.05 -6.76
N GLY A 270 13.45 4.63 -6.68
CA GLY A 270 14.29 4.57 -5.48
C GLY A 270 13.64 5.24 -4.27
N LEU A 271 12.86 6.31 -4.48
CA LEU A 271 12.02 6.91 -3.44
C LEU A 271 10.95 5.92 -2.96
N GLY A 272 10.27 5.24 -3.90
CA GLY A 272 9.29 4.20 -3.57
C GLY A 272 9.92 3.07 -2.75
N ILE A 273 11.07 2.57 -3.17
CA ILE A 273 11.85 1.57 -2.42
C ILE A 273 12.21 2.06 -1.02
N GLY A 274 12.74 3.28 -0.91
CA GLY A 274 13.03 3.89 0.39
C GLY A 274 11.79 4.05 1.27
N HIS A 275 10.64 4.39 0.67
CA HIS A 275 9.35 4.54 1.35
C HIS A 275 8.91 3.20 1.95
N GLU A 276 8.88 2.13 1.14
CA GLU A 276 8.49 0.80 1.61
C GLU A 276 9.50 0.20 2.60
N ILE A 277 10.79 0.47 2.48
CA ILE A 277 11.78 0.09 3.50
C ILE A 277 11.47 0.82 4.83
N THR A 278 11.13 2.11 4.74
CA THR A 278 10.83 2.93 5.92
C THR A 278 9.54 2.50 6.62
N HIS A 279 8.55 2.00 5.89
CA HIS A 279 7.34 1.39 6.48
C HIS A 279 7.69 0.25 7.44
N GLY A 280 8.81 -0.45 7.25
CA GLY A 280 9.30 -1.44 8.23
C GLY A 280 9.59 -0.86 9.62
N TYR A 281 9.66 0.47 9.76
CA TYR A 281 9.99 1.17 11.01
C TYR A 281 9.05 2.34 11.32
N ASP A 282 7.94 2.47 10.60
CA ASP A 282 6.93 3.50 10.91
C ASP A 282 6.11 3.14 12.17
N ASP A 283 5.00 3.84 12.42
CA ASP A 283 4.18 3.58 13.60
C ASP A 283 3.55 2.18 13.65
N LEU A 284 3.34 1.54 12.50
CA LEU A 284 2.85 0.16 12.40
C LEU A 284 4.02 -0.81 12.33
N GLY A 285 4.96 -0.61 11.41
CA GLY A 285 6.08 -1.51 11.17
C GLY A 285 7.01 -1.65 12.37
N ALA A 286 7.19 -0.61 13.18
CA ALA A 286 7.95 -0.71 14.43
C ALA A 286 7.35 -1.71 15.44
N GLN A 287 6.10 -2.12 15.28
CA GLN A 287 5.45 -3.12 16.14
C GLN A 287 5.72 -4.57 15.70
N TYR A 288 6.26 -4.77 14.50
CA TYR A 288 6.58 -6.09 13.93
C TYR A 288 8.08 -6.34 14.03
N ASP A 289 8.47 -7.54 14.45
CA ASP A 289 9.88 -7.95 14.51
C ASP A 289 10.46 -8.33 13.14
N ASP A 290 11.69 -8.85 13.16
CA ASP A 290 12.44 -9.31 11.98
C ASP A 290 11.82 -10.53 11.27
N LEU A 291 10.83 -11.17 11.89
CA LEU A 291 10.09 -12.32 11.38
C LEU A 291 8.63 -11.98 11.04
N GLY A 292 8.24 -10.70 11.14
CA GLY A 292 6.87 -10.26 10.89
C GLY A 292 5.89 -10.60 12.00
N ASN A 293 6.36 -10.88 13.23
CA ASN A 293 5.48 -11.10 14.39
C ASN A 293 5.22 -9.78 15.11
N LEU A 294 3.96 -9.55 15.50
CA LEU A 294 3.59 -8.43 16.35
C LEU A 294 4.15 -8.66 17.77
N ARG A 295 5.24 -7.96 18.12
CA ARG A 295 5.85 -8.02 19.46
C ARG A 295 6.54 -6.71 19.81
N ARG A 296 6.67 -6.43 21.12
CA ARG A 296 7.48 -5.30 21.58
C ARG A 296 8.96 -5.70 21.57
N TRP A 297 9.76 -5.11 20.69
CA TRP A 297 11.20 -5.38 20.56
C TRP A 297 12.10 -4.16 20.78
N TRP A 298 11.51 -3.00 21.08
CA TRP A 298 12.23 -1.78 21.44
C TRP A 298 12.27 -1.64 22.95
N ASP A 299 13.34 -1.07 23.48
CA ASP A 299 13.34 -0.63 24.87
C ASP A 299 12.37 0.56 25.09
N LEU A 300 12.06 0.82 26.36
CA LEU A 300 11.10 1.86 26.73
C LEU A 300 11.58 3.28 26.39
N ALA A 301 12.86 3.60 26.59
CA ALA A 301 13.41 4.93 26.35
C ALA A 301 13.47 5.26 24.84
N THR A 302 13.87 4.28 24.03
CA THR A 302 13.85 4.35 22.57
C THR A 302 12.41 4.52 22.08
N LEU A 303 11.45 3.76 22.62
CA LEU A 303 10.04 3.89 22.27
C LEU A 303 9.47 5.28 22.63
N GLU A 304 9.76 5.81 23.82
CA GLU A 304 9.34 7.16 24.21
C GLU A 304 9.93 8.24 23.29
N THR A 305 11.20 8.09 22.92
CA THR A 305 11.87 9.05 22.02
C THR A 305 11.28 9.02 20.62
N PHE A 306 10.97 7.83 20.10
CA PHE A 306 10.24 7.68 18.85
C PHE A 306 8.85 8.29 18.89
N GLN A 307 8.10 8.10 19.98
CA GLN A 307 6.80 8.75 20.14
C GLN A 307 6.91 10.27 20.14
N LYS A 308 7.94 10.85 20.76
CA LYS A 308 8.21 12.30 20.72
C LYS A 308 8.53 12.77 19.30
N LYS A 309 9.40 12.07 18.58
CA LYS A 309 9.73 12.39 17.18
C LYS A 309 8.52 12.25 16.26
N ARG A 310 7.71 11.19 16.42
CA ARG A 310 6.41 11.00 15.75
C ARG A 310 5.47 12.17 16.01
N GLN A 311 5.42 12.68 17.24
CA GLN A 311 4.57 13.82 17.58
C GLN A 311 4.97 15.11 16.84
N CYS A 312 6.27 15.29 16.51
CA CYS A 312 6.72 16.37 15.63
C CYS A 312 6.00 16.32 14.27
N PHE A 313 6.01 15.14 13.62
CA PHE A 313 5.34 14.93 12.33
C PHE A 313 3.83 15.14 12.43
N ILE A 314 3.18 14.58 13.46
CA ILE A 314 1.73 14.78 13.69
C ILE A 314 1.43 16.29 13.76
N ASN A 315 2.19 17.05 14.54
CA ASN A 315 1.98 18.48 14.70
C ASN A 315 2.24 19.25 13.40
N GLN A 316 3.34 18.93 12.70
CA GLN A 316 3.74 19.60 11.46
C GLN A 316 2.69 19.41 10.35
N TYR A 317 2.22 18.18 10.16
CA TYR A 317 1.21 17.87 9.15
C TYR A 317 -0.18 18.39 9.55
N SER A 318 -0.53 18.37 10.84
CA SER A 318 -1.81 18.91 11.31
C SER A 318 -1.95 20.43 11.13
N ARG A 319 -0.83 21.16 11.00
CA ARG A 319 -0.84 22.60 10.66
C ARG A 319 -1.11 22.86 9.18
N GLN A 320 -1.04 21.85 8.32
CA GLN A 320 -1.24 22.02 6.88
C GLN A 320 -2.74 22.14 6.56
N VAL A 321 -3.14 23.22 5.91
CA VAL A 321 -4.52 23.43 5.46
C VAL A 321 -4.68 22.90 4.04
N GLU A 322 -5.74 22.14 3.79
CA GLU A 322 -6.06 21.66 2.44
C GLU A 322 -6.82 22.78 1.68
N PRO A 323 -6.32 23.21 0.51
CA PRO A 323 -6.81 24.42 -0.16
C PRO A 323 -8.28 24.35 -0.61
N VAL A 324 -8.82 23.16 -0.90
CA VAL A 324 -10.17 23.00 -1.43
C VAL A 324 -11.24 23.00 -0.33
N THR A 325 -11.01 22.24 0.74
CA THR A 325 -11.93 22.05 1.87
C THR A 325 -11.68 23.00 3.01
N GLN A 326 -10.52 23.68 3.02
CA GLN A 326 -10.06 24.53 4.11
C GLN A 326 -9.96 23.80 5.45
N ARG A 327 -9.87 22.46 5.41
CA ARG A 327 -9.69 21.62 6.60
C ARG A 327 -8.21 21.36 6.84
N ASN A 328 -7.84 21.26 8.11
CA ASN A 328 -6.53 20.78 8.50
C ASN A 328 -6.38 19.30 8.12
N VAL A 329 -5.18 18.90 7.70
CA VAL A 329 -4.84 17.49 7.54
C VAL A 329 -4.89 16.82 8.90
N ASP A 330 -5.40 15.60 8.98
CA ASP A 330 -5.26 14.78 10.17
C ASP A 330 -3.86 14.17 10.20
N GLY A 331 -2.95 14.79 10.96
CA GLY A 331 -1.58 14.32 11.11
C GLY A 331 -1.45 12.98 11.83
N ARG A 332 -2.47 12.54 12.59
CA ARG A 332 -2.50 11.21 13.21
C ARG A 332 -2.89 10.16 12.20
N LEU A 333 -3.90 10.44 11.36
CA LEU A 333 -4.35 9.53 10.31
C LEU A 333 -3.29 9.27 9.24
N THR A 334 -2.42 10.26 8.99
CA THR A 334 -1.40 10.21 7.91
C THR A 334 0.00 9.84 8.40
N ILE A 335 0.16 9.50 9.68
CA ILE A 335 1.48 9.44 10.31
C ILE A 335 2.45 8.42 9.69
N GLY A 336 1.98 7.21 9.39
CA GLY A 336 2.82 6.18 8.76
C GLY A 336 3.39 6.62 7.42
N GLU A 337 2.51 7.10 6.53
CA GLU A 337 2.89 7.67 5.23
C GLU A 337 3.84 8.86 5.35
N ASN A 338 3.62 9.74 6.32
CA ASN A 338 4.46 10.92 6.52
C ASN A 338 5.88 10.52 6.98
N ILE A 339 5.99 9.53 7.87
CA ILE A 339 7.28 8.97 8.30
C ILE A 339 7.96 8.32 7.10
N ALA A 340 7.24 7.50 6.35
CA ALA A 340 7.74 6.78 5.19
C ALA A 340 8.19 7.72 4.05
N ASP A 341 7.48 8.81 3.79
CA ASP A 341 7.91 9.83 2.80
C ASP A 341 9.22 10.51 3.20
N ASN A 342 9.33 10.91 4.47
CA ASN A 342 10.50 11.64 4.95
C ASN A 342 11.72 10.73 5.06
N GLY A 343 11.54 9.51 5.58
CA GLY A 343 12.60 8.50 5.64
C GLY A 343 12.98 8.03 4.24
N GLY A 344 12.00 7.69 3.40
CA GLY A 344 12.23 7.24 2.03
C GLY A 344 12.99 8.24 1.18
N LEU A 345 12.69 9.54 1.30
CA LEU A 345 13.46 10.60 0.63
C LEU A 345 14.93 10.60 1.07
N ARG A 346 15.20 10.44 2.37
CA ARG A 346 16.57 10.39 2.92
C ARG A 346 17.31 9.14 2.49
N VAL A 347 16.66 7.97 2.57
CA VAL A 347 17.20 6.69 2.12
C VAL A 347 17.56 6.76 0.64
N ALA A 348 16.66 7.27 -0.20
CA ALA A 348 16.87 7.40 -1.63
C ALA A 348 17.99 8.38 -2.00
N TYR A 349 18.03 9.55 -1.36
CA TYR A 349 19.08 10.53 -1.61
C TYR A 349 20.46 10.03 -1.17
N GLU A 350 20.56 9.40 0.00
CA GLU A 350 21.82 8.83 0.46
C GLU A 350 22.26 7.65 -0.42
N ALA A 351 21.33 6.82 -0.90
CA ALA A 351 21.64 5.75 -1.85
C ALA A 351 22.14 6.31 -3.19
N TYR A 352 21.50 7.36 -3.72
CA TYR A 352 21.98 8.08 -4.89
C TYR A 352 23.38 8.65 -4.66
N ARG A 353 23.61 9.29 -3.52
CA ARG A 353 24.92 9.86 -3.18
C ARG A 353 26.00 8.79 -3.14
N MET A 354 25.74 7.65 -2.49
CA MET A 354 26.65 6.51 -2.48
C MET A 354 26.90 5.95 -3.87
N ARG A 355 25.86 5.86 -4.73
CA ARG A 355 26.01 5.40 -6.12
C ARG A 355 26.90 6.35 -6.92
N SER A 356 26.62 7.65 -6.86
CA SER A 356 27.35 8.69 -7.58
C SER A 356 28.84 8.77 -7.22
N LEU A 357 29.23 8.33 -6.03
CA LEU A 357 30.63 8.23 -5.61
C LEU A 357 31.37 7.02 -6.20
N ARG A 358 30.64 5.96 -6.58
CA ARG A 358 31.22 4.75 -7.18
C ARG A 358 31.20 4.79 -8.70
N GLU A 359 30.18 5.42 -9.26
CA GLU A 359 29.93 5.48 -10.70
C GLU A 359 29.38 6.86 -11.06
N SER A 360 29.98 7.50 -12.06
CA SER A 360 29.49 8.78 -12.57
C SER A 360 28.24 8.57 -13.43
N ASP A 361 27.29 9.50 -13.33
CA ASP A 361 26.12 9.51 -14.21
C ASP A 361 26.55 9.59 -15.68
N SER A 362 26.01 8.69 -16.50
CA SER A 362 26.40 8.51 -17.91
C SER A 362 25.88 9.61 -18.86
N ALA A 363 24.86 10.37 -18.46
CA ALA A 363 24.24 11.39 -19.30
C ALA A 363 23.68 12.59 -18.50
N ALA A 364 23.93 13.81 -18.99
CA ALA A 364 23.18 15.00 -18.57
C ALA A 364 21.86 15.08 -19.34
N LEU A 365 20.78 15.50 -18.69
CA LEU A 365 19.49 15.71 -19.36
C LEU A 365 19.57 16.94 -20.29
N PRO A 366 19.33 16.79 -21.61
CA PRO A 366 19.34 17.91 -22.55
C PRO A 366 18.34 19.00 -22.14
N GLY A 367 18.75 20.27 -22.24
CA GLY A 367 17.91 21.41 -21.86
C GLY A 367 17.81 21.70 -20.36
N LEU A 368 18.45 20.88 -19.50
CA LEU A 368 18.47 21.06 -18.04
C LEU A 368 19.89 21.26 -17.49
N SER A 369 20.85 21.66 -18.33
CA SER A 369 22.25 21.87 -17.95
C SER A 369 22.48 22.96 -16.90
N ALA A 370 21.49 23.82 -16.64
CA ALA A 370 21.53 24.81 -15.58
C ALA A 370 21.35 24.22 -14.17
N PHE A 371 20.84 22.99 -14.06
CA PHE A 371 20.64 22.31 -12.79
C PHE A 371 21.79 21.34 -12.50
N SER A 372 22.22 21.26 -11.23
CA SER A 372 23.12 20.20 -10.80
C SER A 372 22.39 18.85 -10.71
N PRO A 373 23.10 17.70 -10.75
CA PRO A 373 22.48 16.38 -10.52
C PRO A 373 21.70 16.30 -9.20
N GLN A 374 22.18 16.94 -8.13
CA GLN A 374 21.46 16.99 -6.85
C GLN A 374 20.16 17.79 -6.95
N GLN A 375 20.15 18.91 -7.67
CA GLN A 375 18.91 19.66 -7.92
C GLN A 375 17.94 18.84 -8.78
N LEU A 376 18.45 18.13 -9.79
CA LEU A 376 17.65 17.27 -10.65
C LEU A 376 17.04 16.07 -9.91
N PHE A 377 17.73 15.51 -8.91
CA PHE A 377 17.13 14.53 -8.00
C PHE A 377 15.84 15.09 -7.37
N PHE A 378 15.91 16.27 -6.76
CA PHE A 378 14.74 16.86 -6.09
C PHE A 378 13.63 17.29 -7.08
N VAL A 379 14.00 17.72 -8.29
CA VAL A 379 13.04 18.01 -9.36
C VAL A 379 12.33 16.73 -9.82
N ALA A 380 13.06 15.63 -10.02
CA ALA A 380 12.49 14.33 -10.37
C ALA A 380 11.55 13.82 -9.27
N TYR A 381 11.97 13.92 -8.00
CA TYR A 381 11.16 13.60 -6.83
C TYR A 381 9.83 14.37 -6.80
N ALA A 382 9.87 15.68 -7.08
CA ALA A 382 8.65 16.49 -7.12
C ALA A 382 7.75 16.11 -8.31
N ASN A 383 8.33 15.81 -9.47
CA ASN A 383 7.60 15.49 -10.69
C ASN A 383 6.79 14.19 -10.59
N VAL A 384 7.31 13.14 -9.94
CA VAL A 384 6.55 11.88 -9.78
C VAL A 384 5.32 12.02 -8.88
N LYS A 385 5.22 13.12 -8.11
CA LYS A 385 4.07 13.41 -7.24
C LYS A 385 3.12 14.46 -7.84
N CYS A 386 3.37 14.94 -9.06
CA CYS A 386 2.49 15.88 -9.75
C CYS A 386 1.10 15.28 -9.98
N SER A 387 0.08 15.86 -9.36
CA SER A 387 -1.31 15.45 -9.55
C SER A 387 -2.28 16.60 -9.29
N VAL A 388 -3.41 16.59 -10.00
CA VAL A 388 -4.56 17.47 -9.76
C VAL A 388 -5.74 16.57 -9.39
N LYS A 389 -6.48 16.94 -8.34
CA LYS A 389 -7.62 16.15 -7.86
C LYS A 389 -8.92 16.95 -7.99
N LEU A 390 -10.02 16.24 -8.21
CA LEU A 390 -11.36 16.83 -8.27
C LEU A 390 -11.83 17.27 -6.87
N HIS A 391 -12.57 18.38 -6.83
CA HIS A 391 -13.04 19.02 -5.59
C HIS A 391 -13.79 18.08 -4.64
N VAL A 392 -14.48 17.07 -5.18
CA VAL A 392 -15.31 16.15 -4.40
C VAL A 392 -14.49 15.10 -3.66
N CYS A 393 -13.33 14.68 -4.19
CA CYS A 393 -12.44 13.72 -3.52
C CYS A 393 -11.92 14.24 -2.16
N HIS A 394 -11.81 15.56 -2.01
CA HIS A 394 -11.40 16.18 -0.74
C HIS A 394 -12.47 16.06 0.35
N LYS A 395 -13.75 15.90 0.01
CA LYS A 395 -14.84 15.75 0.99
C LYS A 395 -14.89 14.38 1.65
N VAL A 396 -14.36 13.34 0.99
CA VAL A 396 -14.46 11.93 1.42
C VAL A 396 -13.25 11.49 2.27
N ASN A 397 -12.41 12.43 2.71
CA ASN A 397 -11.13 12.18 3.39
C ASN A 397 -10.13 11.26 2.63
N PHE A 398 -10.49 10.75 1.46
CA PHE A 398 -9.73 9.79 0.67
C PHE A 398 -8.49 10.44 0.02
N CYS A 399 -8.62 11.72 -0.35
CA CYS A 399 -7.55 12.46 -1.02
C CYS A 399 -6.46 13.03 -0.10
N PHE A 400 -6.55 12.89 1.24
CA PHE A 400 -5.52 13.45 2.14
C PHE A 400 -4.16 12.74 2.04
N ARG A 401 -4.10 11.56 1.41
CA ARG A 401 -2.86 10.78 1.22
C ARG A 401 -2.03 11.22 0.02
N HIS A 402 -2.44 12.22 -0.76
CA HIS A 402 -1.73 12.62 -2.00
C HIS A 402 -1.78 14.14 -2.20
N GLY A 403 -0.68 14.71 -2.68
CA GLY A 403 -0.63 16.12 -3.10
C GLY A 403 0.66 16.83 -2.71
N VAL A 404 0.71 18.14 -3.00
CA VAL A 404 1.89 19.02 -2.84
C VAL A 404 2.53 18.94 -1.44
N LYS A 405 1.75 18.61 -0.40
CA LYS A 405 2.26 18.46 0.98
C LYS A 405 3.22 17.27 1.15
N ARG A 406 2.98 16.16 0.43
CA ARG A 406 3.89 15.01 0.38
C ARG A 406 5.17 15.28 -0.41
N VAL A 407 5.28 16.46 -1.04
CA VAL A 407 6.51 16.97 -1.66
C VAL A 407 7.14 18.02 -0.75
N ASN A 408 6.40 19.09 -0.43
CA ASN A 408 6.97 20.24 0.23
C ASN A 408 7.38 19.96 1.68
N VAL A 409 6.59 19.19 2.45
CA VAL A 409 6.89 18.95 3.87
C VAL A 409 8.12 18.05 4.04
N PRO A 410 8.29 16.94 3.28
CA PRO A 410 9.55 16.20 3.30
C PRO A 410 10.77 17.04 2.92
N LEU A 411 10.65 17.89 1.88
CA LEU A 411 11.75 18.78 1.47
C LEU A 411 12.06 19.85 2.53
N GLN A 412 11.05 20.42 3.20
CA GLN A 412 11.23 21.33 4.35
C GLN A 412 12.05 20.67 5.47
N ASN A 413 11.83 19.37 5.70
CA ASN A 413 12.53 18.59 6.71
C ASN A 413 13.92 18.11 6.29
N PHE A 414 14.34 18.33 5.05
CA PHE A 414 15.57 17.75 4.51
C PHE A 414 16.63 18.81 4.19
N PRO A 415 17.68 18.97 5.03
CA PRO A 415 18.69 20.01 4.82
C PRO A 415 19.39 19.96 3.47
N ALA A 416 19.63 18.76 2.90
CA ALA A 416 20.28 18.61 1.60
C ALA A 416 19.50 19.29 0.46
N PHE A 417 18.17 19.33 0.54
CA PHE A 417 17.36 20.10 -0.41
C PHE A 417 17.62 21.60 -0.26
N SER A 418 17.55 22.12 0.97
CA SER A 418 17.79 23.54 1.22
C SER A 418 19.20 23.98 0.82
N GLU A 419 20.20 23.10 0.96
CA GLU A 419 21.57 23.33 0.50
C GLU A 419 21.66 23.35 -1.03
N ALA A 420 21.09 22.35 -1.71
CA ALA A 420 21.14 22.24 -3.17
C ALA A 420 20.48 23.43 -3.89
N PHE A 421 19.44 24.03 -3.29
CA PHE A 421 18.75 25.22 -3.81
C PHE A 421 19.11 26.51 -3.10
N GLN A 422 20.10 26.49 -2.19
CA GLN A 422 20.55 27.67 -1.43
C GLN A 422 19.40 28.44 -0.75
N CYS A 423 18.42 27.72 -0.20
CA CYS A 423 17.24 28.30 0.44
C CYS A 423 17.63 29.03 1.75
N PRO A 424 17.32 30.32 1.92
CA PRO A 424 17.60 31.05 3.15
C PRO A 424 16.93 30.42 4.38
N VAL A 425 17.60 30.41 5.52
CA VAL A 425 17.03 29.91 6.79
C VAL A 425 15.80 30.75 7.16
N GLY A 426 14.70 30.08 7.52
CA GLY A 426 13.41 30.71 7.82
C GLY A 426 12.52 30.94 6.59
N SER A 427 13.01 30.66 5.37
CA SER A 427 12.16 30.65 4.18
C SER A 427 11.10 29.53 4.24
N PRO A 428 10.00 29.61 3.48
CA PRO A 428 8.94 28.59 3.52
C PRO A 428 9.41 27.15 3.26
N MET A 429 10.50 26.97 2.51
CA MET A 429 11.08 25.66 2.20
C MET A 429 12.36 25.34 3.00
N ASN A 430 12.77 26.22 3.92
CA ASN A 430 13.84 25.97 4.87
C ASN A 430 13.46 26.51 6.26
N PRO A 431 12.43 25.93 6.91
CA PRO A 431 11.98 26.38 8.24
C PRO A 431 13.03 26.08 9.32
N TYR A 432 12.95 26.83 10.42
CA TYR A 432 13.81 26.62 11.60
C TYR A 432 13.60 25.26 12.25
N GLU A 433 12.35 24.84 12.39
CA GLU A 433 11.98 23.54 12.96
C GLU A 433 11.85 22.50 11.84
N LYS A 434 12.59 21.40 11.95
CA LYS A 434 12.55 20.27 11.01
C LYS A 434 12.31 18.98 11.80
N CYS A 435 11.37 18.16 11.35
CA CYS A 435 11.11 16.85 11.96
C CYS A 435 12.01 15.78 11.35
N ARG A 436 12.54 14.86 12.18
CA ARG A 436 13.37 13.73 11.74
C ARG A 436 13.26 12.52 12.67
N ILE A 437 13.09 11.33 12.08
CA ILE A 437 13.25 10.04 12.75
C ILE A 437 14.50 9.34 12.20
N TRP A 438 14.46 8.92 10.93
CA TRP A 438 15.54 8.23 10.21
C TRP A 438 16.53 9.23 9.58
#